data_AF-A0A1F5NFQ9-F1
#
_entry.id   AF-A0A1F5NFQ9-F1
#
_cell.length_a   1.000
_cell.length_b   1.000
_cell.length_c   1.000
_cell.angle_alpha   90.00
_cell.angle_beta   90.00
_cell.angle_gamma   90.00
#
_symmetry.space_group_name_H-M   'P 1'
#
loop_
_entity.id
_entity.type
_entity.pdbx_description
1 polymer ?
#
loop_
_entity_poly.entity_id
_entity_poly.type
_entity_poly.pdbx_seq_one_letter_code
_entity_poly.pdbx_strand_id
1 'polypeptide(L)'
;MKKPLILCIALASAALAMAMAPTRVGAIGEKVVLAPEGTIFLISTSERRGFPSAAVYFSHGYKFSDAVTATAEDLAQPAGSPLNYRDGALIKGQAATVYLISGATKHPFSSAEAFLGLGYSFSNVLSESGSILDQLPAVAAIDSANSAHLPGTLINQSGTVFLVTTGGRQGIPSLEAFYAQRYRLEEIVIANSADLALPIESESSTPPPAPEPPSQEATNHSPSAPTITGVIATFPSEGHDFFFASTDADGDTISYLVNWGDGTVPDTATMASGVSFKVNHAWLYLGQYSIVVTVSDGKDGTAQTIQSVKVDTDTSAFGPAVTVLSPVGGETYGLHQPIAITWKRNWYPSQSSGRVDINYSRGGIAASIVTDKPDSSYTWIPESAPPADNYKIIVISRGNAGGGGILSDQSAGTFTINP
;
A
#
# COMPACT_ATOMS: atom_id res chain seq x y z
N MET A 1 58.57 30.42 -51.55
CA MET A 1 58.55 30.58 -50.08
C MET A 1 57.33 29.87 -49.53
N LYS A 2 57.55 28.93 -48.59
CA LYS A 2 56.53 28.28 -47.77
C LYS A 2 55.96 29.27 -46.75
N LYS A 3 54.63 29.24 -46.51
CA LYS A 3 53.94 29.22 -45.18
C LYS A 3 52.42 29.43 -45.35
N PRO A 4 51.58 28.93 -44.42
CA PRO A 4 50.42 28.10 -44.77
C PRO A 4 49.05 28.69 -44.36
N LEU A 5 48.00 27.99 -44.84
CA LEU A 5 46.68 27.67 -44.23
C LEU A 5 46.05 28.67 -43.24
N ILE A 6 44.76 28.99 -43.44
CA ILE A 6 43.68 28.65 -42.50
C ILE A 6 42.34 28.81 -43.24
N LEU A 7 41.67 27.68 -43.39
CA LEU A 7 40.27 27.57 -43.77
C LEU A 7 39.44 27.91 -42.52
N CYS A 8 38.85 29.10 -42.47
CA CYS A 8 37.87 29.43 -41.42
C CYS A 8 36.55 28.73 -41.74
N ILE A 9 36.41 27.50 -41.24
CA ILE A 9 35.11 26.88 -41.03
C ILE A 9 34.49 27.63 -39.84
N ALA A 10 33.39 28.34 -40.10
CA ALA A 10 32.53 28.84 -39.04
C ALA A 10 31.92 27.64 -38.32
N LEU A 11 32.50 27.26 -37.18
CA LEU A 11 31.79 26.47 -36.18
C LEU A 11 30.68 27.37 -35.62
N ALA A 12 29.49 27.25 -36.21
CA ALA A 12 28.28 27.46 -35.43
C ALA A 12 28.31 26.38 -34.35
N SER A 13 28.70 26.76 -33.14
CA SER A 13 28.56 25.93 -31.95
C SER A 13 27.06 25.78 -31.71
N ALA A 14 26.47 24.77 -32.34
CA ALA A 14 25.22 24.22 -31.89
C ALA A 14 25.52 23.66 -30.50
N ALA A 15 25.13 24.41 -29.48
CA ALA A 15 24.96 23.86 -28.15
C ALA A 15 23.94 22.73 -28.32
N LEU A 16 24.47 21.51 -28.43
CA LEU A 16 23.70 20.29 -28.38
C LEU A 16 23.05 20.31 -27.00
N ALA A 17 21.77 20.70 -26.96
CA ALA A 17 20.93 20.47 -25.80
C ALA A 17 20.96 18.97 -25.59
N MET A 18 21.82 18.51 -24.68
CA MET A 18 21.72 17.18 -24.12
C MET A 18 20.28 17.04 -23.67
N ALA A 19 19.60 16.02 -24.19
CA ALA A 19 18.29 15.61 -23.74
C ALA A 19 18.38 15.46 -22.22
N MET A 20 17.83 16.42 -21.50
CA MET A 20 17.57 16.23 -20.09
C MET A 20 16.52 15.14 -20.05
N ALA A 21 16.91 13.97 -19.55
CA ALA A 21 15.96 12.99 -19.04
C ALA A 21 14.92 13.74 -18.19
N PRO A 22 13.64 13.33 -18.18
CA PRO A 22 12.68 13.95 -17.28
C PRO A 22 13.15 13.68 -15.84
N THR A 23 13.92 14.61 -15.27
CA THR A 23 14.31 14.60 -13.88
C THR A 23 13.06 14.86 -13.10
N ARG A 24 12.46 13.79 -12.59
CA ARG A 24 11.41 13.92 -11.61
C ARG A 24 12.05 14.32 -10.30
N VAL A 25 11.60 15.48 -9.84
CA VAL A 25 11.61 15.91 -8.46
C VAL A 25 11.21 14.72 -7.57
N GLY A 26 12.18 14.28 -6.79
CA GLY A 26 12.25 13.09 -5.96
C GLY A 26 13.70 12.76 -5.59
N ALA A 27 14.64 13.71 -5.71
CA ALA A 27 15.98 13.52 -5.17
C ALA A 27 15.92 13.61 -3.64
N ILE A 28 16.71 12.78 -2.96
CA ILE A 28 17.01 12.89 -1.53
C ILE A 28 17.19 14.37 -1.11
N GLY A 29 16.25 14.89 -0.30
CA GLY A 29 16.31 16.27 0.21
C GLY A 29 15.27 17.25 -0.35
N GLU A 30 14.36 16.83 -1.22
CA GLU A 30 13.26 17.70 -1.70
C GLU A 30 12.02 17.66 -0.79
N LYS A 31 11.50 18.84 -0.45
CA LYS A 31 10.39 19.06 0.49
C LYS A 31 9.33 19.95 -0.15
N VAL A 32 8.05 19.70 0.10
CA VAL A 32 6.98 20.62 -0.28
C VAL A 32 6.56 21.45 0.91
N VAL A 33 6.47 22.77 0.75
CA VAL A 33 6.11 23.71 1.82
C VAL A 33 4.99 24.65 1.43
N LEU A 34 4.14 24.99 2.40
CA LEU A 34 3.10 26.01 2.29
C LEU A 34 3.60 27.31 2.91
N ALA A 35 3.72 28.35 2.08
CA ALA A 35 4.11 29.68 2.52
C ALA A 35 2.90 30.45 3.10
N PRO A 36 3.12 31.45 3.99
CA PRO A 36 2.04 32.21 4.63
C PRO A 36 1.09 32.92 3.65
N GLU A 37 1.58 33.29 2.47
CA GLU A 37 0.79 33.89 1.38
C GLU A 37 -0.09 32.87 0.63
N GLY A 38 -0.02 31.58 0.97
CA GLY A 38 -0.81 30.50 0.39
C GLY A 38 -0.18 29.81 -0.82
N THR A 39 1.00 30.25 -1.27
CA THR A 39 1.74 29.55 -2.34
C THR A 39 2.40 28.29 -1.79
N ILE A 40 2.23 27.18 -2.51
CA ILE A 40 2.97 25.95 -2.22
C ILE A 40 4.28 25.98 -3.03
N PHE A 41 5.41 25.71 -2.37
CA PHE A 41 6.72 25.63 -3.00
C PHE A 41 7.27 24.21 -2.92
N LEU A 42 7.92 23.78 -3.98
CA LEU A 42 8.90 22.71 -3.94
C LEU A 42 10.26 23.31 -3.58
N ILE A 43 10.84 22.83 -2.49
CA ILE A 43 12.15 23.20 -1.97
C ILE A 43 13.15 22.13 -2.41
N SER A 44 14.19 22.57 -3.11
CA SER A 44 15.32 21.74 -3.51
C SER A 44 16.59 22.18 -2.76
N THR A 45 17.74 21.60 -3.09
CA THR A 45 19.01 21.95 -2.44
C THR A 45 19.50 23.37 -2.80
N SER A 46 19.05 23.95 -3.91
CA SER A 46 19.55 25.24 -4.42
C SER A 46 18.47 26.28 -4.72
N GLU A 47 17.20 25.90 -4.86
CA GLU A 47 16.12 26.81 -5.20
C GLU A 47 14.75 26.36 -4.68
N ARG A 48 13.85 27.33 -4.54
CA ARG A 48 12.42 27.12 -4.35
C ARG A 48 11.64 27.40 -5.63
N ARG A 49 10.74 26.49 -6.01
CA ARG A 49 9.87 26.63 -7.20
C ARG A 49 8.42 26.57 -6.79
N GLY A 50 7.63 27.57 -7.17
CA GLY A 50 6.21 27.64 -6.80
C GLY A 50 5.33 26.74 -7.66
N PHE A 51 4.32 26.14 -7.04
CA PHE A 51 3.15 25.58 -7.74
C PHE A 51 2.12 26.70 -7.91
N PRO A 52 1.93 27.23 -9.13
CA PRO A 52 1.10 28.42 -9.34
C PRO A 52 -0.41 28.16 -9.17
N SER A 53 -0.83 26.89 -9.08
CA SER A 53 -2.21 26.50 -8.77
C SER A 53 -2.27 25.12 -8.09
N ALA A 54 -3.43 24.82 -7.47
CA ALA A 54 -3.69 23.51 -6.89
C ALA A 54 -3.70 22.39 -7.95
N ALA A 55 -4.20 22.66 -9.16
CA ALA A 55 -4.20 21.67 -10.24
C ALA A 55 -2.77 21.36 -10.71
N VAL A 56 -1.88 22.37 -10.77
CA VAL A 56 -0.46 22.11 -11.02
C VAL A 56 0.12 21.24 -9.90
N TYR A 57 -0.13 21.57 -8.64
CA TYR A 57 0.34 20.77 -7.50
C TYR A 57 -0.13 19.30 -7.53
N PHE A 58 -1.42 19.06 -7.74
CA PHE A 58 -2.00 17.71 -7.79
C PHE A 58 -1.59 16.90 -9.02
N SER A 59 -1.27 17.57 -10.13
CA SER A 59 -0.75 16.90 -11.33
C SER A 59 0.61 16.23 -11.09
N HIS A 60 1.38 16.70 -10.10
CA HIS A 60 2.65 16.07 -9.70
C HIS A 60 2.50 14.90 -8.72
N GLY A 61 1.25 14.51 -8.40
CA GLY A 61 0.94 13.40 -7.51
C GLY A 61 0.88 13.77 -6.03
N TYR A 62 1.07 15.05 -5.67
CA TYR A 62 0.99 15.51 -4.29
C TYR A 62 -0.44 15.66 -3.79
N LYS A 63 -0.61 15.65 -2.48
CA LYS A 63 -1.84 15.94 -1.72
C LYS A 63 -1.57 17.13 -0.81
N PHE A 64 -2.58 17.92 -0.44
CA PHE A 64 -2.37 19.06 0.47
C PHE A 64 -1.74 18.65 1.81
N SER A 65 -1.98 17.41 2.27
CA SER A 65 -1.33 16.83 3.45
C SER A 65 0.19 16.69 3.32
N ASP A 66 0.74 16.70 2.11
CA ASP A 66 2.17 16.56 1.86
C ASP A 66 2.91 17.89 2.03
N ALA A 67 2.20 19.03 1.98
CA ALA A 67 2.77 20.35 2.18
C ALA A 67 2.84 20.66 3.68
N VAL A 68 4.05 20.94 4.17
CA VAL A 68 4.26 21.38 5.56
C VAL A 68 4.45 22.89 5.62
N THR A 69 4.28 23.53 6.78
CA THR A 69 4.52 24.98 6.91
C THR A 69 5.95 25.35 6.52
N ALA A 70 6.11 26.38 5.69
CA ALA A 70 7.41 26.89 5.29
C ALA A 70 8.15 27.56 6.46
N THR A 71 9.44 27.29 6.60
CA THR A 71 10.32 28.02 7.53
C THR A 71 10.94 29.25 6.88
N ALA A 72 11.60 30.11 7.68
CA ALA A 72 12.31 31.26 7.16
C ALA A 72 13.45 30.85 6.21
N GLU A 73 14.12 29.74 6.50
CA GLU A 73 15.18 29.16 5.66
C GLU A 73 14.63 28.66 4.32
N ASP A 74 13.46 27.99 4.33
CA ASP A 74 12.79 27.56 3.09
C ASP A 74 12.49 28.76 2.18
N LEU A 75 11.98 29.86 2.75
CA LEU A 75 11.60 31.06 2.01
C LEU A 75 12.81 31.94 1.62
N ALA A 76 13.95 31.76 2.29
CA ALA A 76 15.20 32.44 1.96
C ALA A 76 15.92 31.83 0.75
N GLN A 77 15.52 30.62 0.31
CA GLN A 77 16.10 30.02 -0.89
C GLN A 77 15.84 30.86 -2.15
N PRO A 78 16.80 30.88 -3.11
CA PRO A 78 16.62 31.53 -4.40
C PRO A 78 15.34 31.07 -5.10
N ALA A 79 14.59 32.01 -5.66
CA ALA A 79 13.39 31.70 -6.43
C ALA A 79 13.77 31.17 -7.81
N GLY A 80 13.35 29.93 -8.11
CA GLY A 80 13.43 29.32 -9.42
C GLY A 80 12.17 29.57 -10.26
N SER A 81 12.18 29.10 -11.51
CA SER A 81 11.01 29.15 -12.39
C SER A 81 9.83 28.39 -11.78
N PRO A 82 8.59 28.91 -11.82
CA PRO A 82 7.41 28.16 -11.38
C PRO A 82 7.29 26.79 -12.05
N LEU A 83 6.66 25.85 -11.36
CA LEU A 83 6.32 24.54 -11.93
C LEU A 83 5.14 24.66 -12.88
N ASN A 84 5.15 23.86 -13.95
CA ASN A 84 4.02 23.67 -14.85
C ASN A 84 3.27 22.38 -14.48
N TYR A 85 2.11 22.12 -15.08
CA TYR A 85 1.46 20.82 -14.97
C TYR A 85 2.42 19.70 -15.38
N ARG A 86 2.27 18.54 -14.75
CA ARG A 86 2.99 17.33 -15.15
C ARG A 86 2.51 16.88 -16.53
N ASP A 87 3.43 16.39 -17.36
CA ASP A 87 3.07 15.66 -18.56
C ASP A 87 2.21 14.44 -18.21
N GLY A 88 1.19 14.16 -19.02
CA GLY A 88 0.17 13.16 -18.72
C GLY A 88 -1.03 13.69 -17.94
N ALA A 89 -0.97 14.92 -17.41
CA ALA A 89 -2.08 15.48 -16.64
C ALA A 89 -3.30 15.79 -17.52
N LEU A 90 -4.48 15.44 -17.00
CA LEU A 90 -5.76 15.76 -17.60
C LEU A 90 -6.35 16.99 -16.90
N ILE A 91 -6.44 18.11 -17.60
CA ILE A 91 -6.87 19.39 -17.03
C ILE A 91 -8.11 19.91 -17.77
N LYS A 92 -9.09 20.45 -17.03
CA LYS A 92 -10.18 21.23 -17.61
C LYS A 92 -10.21 22.63 -17.01
N GLY A 93 -10.46 23.63 -17.85
CA GLY A 93 -10.72 25.01 -17.43
C GLY A 93 -12.20 25.24 -17.09
N GLN A 94 -12.66 26.48 -17.26
CA GLN A 94 -14.09 26.81 -17.15
C GLN A 94 -14.92 26.25 -18.31
N ALA A 95 -14.31 26.12 -19.50
CA ALA A 95 -14.93 25.45 -20.62
C ALA A 95 -14.99 23.93 -20.40
N ALA A 96 -15.96 23.25 -21.03
CA ALA A 96 -16.15 21.81 -20.88
C ALA A 96 -15.02 20.96 -21.51
N THR A 97 -14.16 21.55 -22.34
CA THR A 97 -13.05 20.87 -23.01
C THR A 97 -12.02 20.36 -22.00
N VAL A 98 -11.73 19.05 -22.08
CA VAL A 98 -10.61 18.43 -21.36
C VAL A 98 -9.36 18.50 -22.22
N TYR A 99 -8.22 18.79 -21.60
CA TYR A 99 -6.92 18.85 -22.24
C TYR A 99 -5.97 17.82 -21.62
N LEU A 100 -5.21 17.12 -22.47
CA LEU A 100 -4.02 16.38 -22.05
C LEU A 100 -2.81 17.32 -22.12
N ILE A 101 -2.03 17.37 -21.04
CA ILE A 101 -0.76 18.12 -21.02
C ILE A 101 0.37 17.20 -21.46
N SER A 102 1.17 17.66 -22.42
CA SER A 102 2.35 16.93 -22.90
C SER A 102 3.39 17.91 -23.42
N GLY A 103 4.64 17.79 -22.98
CA GLY A 103 5.75 18.65 -23.42
C GLY A 103 5.49 20.14 -23.18
N ALA A 104 4.88 20.50 -22.04
CA ALA A 104 4.45 21.87 -21.72
C ALA A 104 3.47 22.52 -22.74
N THR A 105 2.74 21.70 -23.50
CA THR A 105 1.64 22.13 -24.38
C THR A 105 0.33 21.48 -23.98
N LYS A 106 -0.80 22.02 -24.45
CA LYS A 106 -2.14 21.46 -24.18
C LYS A 106 -2.77 20.89 -25.45
N HIS A 107 -3.32 19.69 -25.35
CA HIS A 107 -3.97 18.97 -26.43
C HIS A 107 -5.45 18.76 -26.10
N PRO A 108 -6.38 19.46 -26.78
CA PRO A 108 -7.80 19.29 -26.50
C PRO A 108 -8.31 17.93 -27.00
N PHE A 109 -9.16 17.25 -26.23
CA PHE A 109 -9.93 16.13 -26.74
C PHE A 109 -11.13 16.67 -27.54
N SER A 110 -11.29 16.20 -28.78
CA SER A 110 -12.38 16.64 -29.67
C SER A 110 -13.75 16.10 -29.26
N SER A 111 -13.78 14.98 -28.52
CA SER A 111 -15.02 14.38 -28.03
C SER A 111 -14.80 13.48 -26.80
N ALA A 112 -15.90 13.13 -26.11
CA ALA A 112 -15.87 12.19 -24.99
C ALA A 112 -15.52 10.77 -25.46
N GLU A 113 -15.88 10.41 -26.69
CA GLU A 113 -15.53 9.12 -27.30
C GLU A 113 -14.03 8.99 -27.54
N ALA A 114 -13.35 10.06 -27.98
CA ALA A 114 -11.89 10.06 -28.11
C ALA A 114 -11.21 9.93 -26.73
N PHE A 115 -11.73 10.63 -25.73
CA PHE A 115 -11.21 10.59 -24.36
C PHE A 115 -11.38 9.21 -23.71
N LEU A 116 -12.60 8.68 -23.65
CA LEU A 116 -12.92 7.39 -23.04
C LEU A 116 -12.37 6.21 -23.87
N GLY A 117 -12.32 6.35 -25.19
CA GLY A 117 -11.80 5.33 -26.09
C GLY A 117 -10.29 5.12 -25.96
N LEU A 118 -9.55 6.15 -25.53
CA LEU A 118 -8.15 6.04 -25.11
C LEU A 118 -8.01 5.56 -23.65
N GLY A 119 -9.11 5.20 -22.98
CA GLY A 119 -9.07 4.66 -21.62
C GLY A 119 -8.91 5.69 -20.51
N TYR A 120 -8.89 7.00 -20.83
CA TYR A 120 -8.86 8.04 -19.81
C TYR A 120 -10.19 8.11 -19.03
N SER A 121 -10.12 8.60 -17.79
CA SER A 121 -11.26 8.69 -16.87
C SER A 121 -11.54 10.13 -16.46
N PHE A 122 -12.82 10.54 -16.47
CA PHE A 122 -13.22 11.88 -16.01
C PHE A 122 -12.91 12.12 -14.53
N SER A 123 -12.80 11.05 -13.73
CA SER A 123 -12.39 11.13 -12.32
C SER A 123 -10.95 11.59 -12.13
N ASN A 124 -10.11 11.45 -13.18
CA ASN A 124 -8.71 11.88 -13.16
C ASN A 124 -8.53 13.31 -13.69
N VAL A 125 -9.61 13.97 -14.12
CA VAL A 125 -9.54 15.32 -14.69
C VAL A 125 -9.51 16.35 -13.57
N LEU A 126 -8.39 17.07 -13.47
CA LEU A 126 -8.21 18.17 -12.53
C LEU A 126 -8.90 19.43 -13.07
N SER A 127 -9.62 20.13 -12.20
CA SER A 127 -10.26 21.39 -12.54
C SER A 127 -9.35 22.57 -12.24
N GLU A 128 -9.26 23.51 -13.18
CA GLU A 128 -8.44 24.72 -13.08
C GLU A 128 -9.29 25.97 -13.35
N SER A 129 -8.94 27.07 -12.67
CA SER A 129 -9.58 28.39 -12.79
C SER A 129 -9.37 29.08 -14.16
N GLY A 130 -8.30 28.74 -14.87
CA GLY A 130 -8.00 29.05 -16.27
C GLY A 130 -6.61 29.65 -16.53
N SER A 131 -6.02 30.33 -15.53
CA SER A 131 -4.88 31.24 -15.74
C SER A 131 -3.60 30.60 -16.28
N ILE A 132 -3.24 29.39 -15.82
CA ILE A 132 -2.04 28.67 -16.28
C ILE A 132 -2.34 27.85 -17.54
N LEU A 133 -3.49 27.17 -17.57
CA LEU A 133 -3.92 26.40 -18.73
C LEU A 133 -4.05 27.28 -19.99
N ASP A 134 -4.53 28.51 -19.87
CA ASP A 134 -4.69 29.44 -21.00
C ASP A 134 -3.35 29.93 -21.57
N GLN A 135 -2.28 29.92 -20.75
CA GLN A 135 -0.93 30.29 -21.17
C GLN A 135 -0.20 29.18 -21.94
N LEU A 136 -0.64 27.92 -21.81
CA LEU A 136 -0.03 26.82 -22.56
C LEU A 136 -0.40 26.89 -24.03
N PRO A 137 0.58 26.76 -24.96
CA PRO A 137 0.30 26.66 -26.38
C PRO A 137 -0.65 25.48 -26.66
N ALA A 138 -1.74 25.76 -27.36
CA ALA A 138 -2.64 24.72 -27.86
C ALA A 138 -2.04 24.05 -29.09
N VAL A 139 -2.07 22.72 -29.11
CA VAL A 139 -1.57 21.89 -30.21
C VAL A 139 -2.74 21.06 -30.78
N ALA A 140 -2.47 20.27 -31.82
CA ALA A 140 -3.44 19.41 -32.49
C ALA A 140 -4.33 18.64 -31.49
N ALA A 141 -5.62 18.60 -31.81
CA ALA A 141 -6.64 17.94 -31.00
C ALA A 141 -6.50 16.41 -31.07
N ILE A 142 -6.88 15.75 -29.99
CA ILE A 142 -6.99 14.30 -29.91
C ILE A 142 -8.43 13.94 -30.31
N ASP A 143 -8.61 13.43 -31.52
CA ASP A 143 -9.91 13.20 -32.15
C ASP A 143 -10.26 11.73 -32.40
N SER A 144 -9.36 10.81 -32.04
CA SER A 144 -9.50 9.38 -32.31
C SER A 144 -9.09 8.54 -31.11
N ALA A 145 -9.91 7.52 -30.81
CA ALA A 145 -9.64 6.50 -29.80
C ALA A 145 -8.45 5.58 -30.14
N ASN A 146 -7.98 5.63 -31.39
CA ASN A 146 -6.91 4.76 -31.90
C ASN A 146 -5.57 5.50 -32.06
N SER A 147 -5.51 6.79 -31.74
CA SER A 147 -4.26 7.56 -31.76
C SER A 147 -3.30 7.03 -30.69
N ALA A 148 -1.99 7.10 -30.95
CA ALA A 148 -1.02 6.84 -29.89
C ALA A 148 -1.23 7.83 -28.74
N HIS A 149 -1.11 7.36 -27.51
CA HIS A 149 -1.10 8.23 -26.35
C HIS A 149 0.08 9.20 -26.44
N LEU A 150 -0.10 10.42 -25.94
CA LEU A 150 0.95 11.43 -25.97
C LEU A 150 1.97 11.22 -24.83
N PRO A 151 3.19 11.75 -24.96
CA PRO A 151 4.20 11.69 -23.92
C PRO A 151 3.68 12.16 -22.55
N GLY A 152 4.08 11.45 -21.50
CA GLY A 152 3.56 11.61 -20.14
C GLY A 152 2.46 10.63 -19.76
N THR A 153 1.83 9.96 -20.73
CA THR A 153 0.80 8.96 -20.46
C THR A 153 1.40 7.65 -19.97
N LEU A 154 0.80 7.06 -18.94
CA LEU A 154 1.13 5.73 -18.45
C LEU A 154 0.24 4.71 -19.16
N ILE A 155 0.84 3.75 -19.84
CA ILE A 155 0.13 2.71 -20.58
C ILE A 155 0.46 1.33 -20.02
N ASN A 156 -0.54 0.46 -19.95
CA ASN A 156 -0.39 -0.94 -19.62
C ASN A 156 -0.34 -1.78 -20.92
N GLN A 157 0.78 -2.43 -21.15
CA GLN A 157 0.94 -3.46 -22.17
C GLN A 157 1.08 -4.82 -21.49
N SER A 158 0.00 -5.61 -21.47
CA SER A 158 0.00 -7.00 -20.99
C SER A 158 0.58 -7.20 -19.59
N GLY A 159 0.38 -6.24 -18.67
CA GLY A 159 0.88 -6.26 -17.30
C GLY A 159 2.09 -5.37 -17.06
N THR A 160 2.84 -4.99 -18.11
CA THR A 160 3.97 -4.07 -17.99
C THR A 160 3.52 -2.63 -18.17
N VAL A 161 3.86 -1.77 -17.21
CA VAL A 161 3.58 -0.34 -17.29
C VAL A 161 4.72 0.38 -18.01
N PHE A 162 4.37 1.14 -19.04
CA PHE A 162 5.28 2.02 -19.76
C PHE A 162 4.87 3.47 -19.56
N LEU A 163 5.86 4.35 -19.44
CA LEU A 163 5.68 5.78 -19.69
C LEU A 163 5.86 6.02 -21.19
N VAL A 164 4.89 6.66 -21.83
CA VAL A 164 5.09 7.19 -23.18
C VAL A 164 6.00 8.40 -23.09
N THR A 165 7.07 8.42 -23.89
CA THR A 165 8.07 9.48 -23.95
C THR A 165 8.10 10.05 -25.37
N THR A 166 8.91 11.09 -25.60
CA THR A 166 9.13 11.63 -26.95
C THR A 166 9.95 10.69 -27.84
N GLY A 167 10.74 9.79 -27.24
CA GLY A 167 11.56 8.82 -27.96
C GLY A 167 10.89 7.45 -28.14
N GLY A 168 9.75 7.19 -27.47
CA GLY A 168 8.98 5.96 -27.62
C GLY A 168 8.24 5.58 -26.34
N ARG A 169 8.55 4.40 -25.81
CA ARG A 169 8.00 3.89 -24.56
C ARG A 169 9.13 3.47 -23.64
N GLN A 170 9.16 4.05 -22.46
CA GLN A 170 10.10 3.71 -21.40
C GLN A 170 9.42 2.78 -20.42
N GLY A 171 9.96 1.57 -20.24
CA GLY A 171 9.48 0.64 -19.23
C GLY A 171 9.65 1.23 -17.83
N ILE A 172 8.65 1.05 -16.97
CA ILE A 172 8.78 1.33 -15.55
C ILE A 172 9.17 0.01 -14.89
N PRO A 173 10.42 -0.14 -14.42
CA PRO A 173 11.00 -1.45 -14.12
C PRO A 173 10.41 -2.10 -12.86
N SER A 174 9.66 -1.34 -12.06
CA SER A 174 8.98 -1.85 -10.87
C SER A 174 7.88 -0.91 -10.41
N LEU A 175 6.97 -1.42 -9.57
CA LEU A 175 5.99 -0.60 -8.88
C LEU A 175 6.65 0.39 -7.89
N GLU A 176 7.85 0.07 -7.39
CA GLU A 176 8.67 1.02 -6.64
C GLU A 176 9.10 2.18 -7.52
N ALA A 177 9.66 1.91 -8.70
CA ALA A 177 9.99 2.97 -9.66
C ALA A 177 8.73 3.75 -10.06
N PHE A 178 7.57 3.09 -10.16
CA PHE A 178 6.30 3.74 -10.43
C PHE A 178 5.90 4.74 -9.32
N TYR A 179 5.88 4.31 -8.05
CA TYR A 179 5.49 5.17 -6.92
C TYR A 179 6.57 6.15 -6.48
N ALA A 180 7.85 5.83 -6.64
CA ALA A 180 8.96 6.77 -6.49
C ALA A 180 8.79 7.93 -7.48
N GLN A 181 8.25 7.61 -8.66
CA GLN A 181 7.84 8.59 -9.64
C GLN A 181 6.41 9.11 -9.40
N ARG A 182 5.89 9.05 -8.16
CA ARG A 182 4.52 9.38 -7.67
C ARG A 182 3.41 9.23 -8.72
N TYR A 183 3.52 8.20 -9.54
CA TYR A 183 2.47 7.81 -10.46
C TYR A 183 1.36 7.14 -9.67
N ARG A 184 0.15 7.18 -10.20
CA ARG A 184 -1.03 6.60 -9.57
C ARG A 184 -1.63 5.54 -10.48
N LEU A 185 -2.03 4.41 -9.91
CA LEU A 185 -2.57 3.29 -10.69
C LEU A 185 -3.81 3.72 -11.48
N GLU A 186 -4.62 4.63 -10.93
CA GLU A 186 -5.79 5.17 -11.62
C GLU A 186 -5.46 5.96 -12.89
N GLU A 187 -4.21 6.43 -13.08
CA GLU A 187 -3.78 7.17 -14.28
C GLU A 187 -3.34 6.26 -15.44
N ILE A 188 -3.22 4.95 -15.18
CA ILE A 188 -2.82 3.97 -16.19
C ILE A 188 -3.98 3.70 -17.14
N VAL A 189 -3.71 3.83 -18.43
CA VAL A 189 -4.63 3.44 -19.50
C VAL A 189 -4.14 2.18 -20.22
N ILE A 190 -5.02 1.50 -20.96
CA ILE A 190 -4.64 0.31 -21.72
C ILE A 190 -3.92 0.74 -23.00
N ALA A 191 -2.76 0.13 -23.29
CA ALA A 191 -2.04 0.40 -24.53
C ALA A 191 -2.86 -0.04 -25.76
N ASN A 192 -2.90 0.81 -26.79
CA ASN A 192 -3.53 0.52 -28.08
C ASN A 192 -2.49 0.18 -29.15
N SER A 193 -2.95 -0.21 -30.35
CA SER A 193 -2.06 -0.61 -31.45
C SER A 193 -1.07 0.47 -31.90
N ALA A 194 -1.42 1.75 -31.75
CA ALA A 194 -0.55 2.86 -32.12
C ALA A 194 0.57 3.06 -31.07
N ASP A 195 0.29 2.84 -29.78
CA ASP A 195 1.32 2.80 -28.75
C ASP A 195 2.29 1.65 -28.98
N LEU A 196 1.77 0.47 -29.32
CA LEU A 196 2.58 -0.72 -29.56
C LEU A 196 3.56 -0.55 -30.73
N ALA A 197 3.28 0.38 -31.64
CA ALA A 197 4.17 0.75 -32.75
C ALA A 197 5.31 1.70 -32.33
N LEU A 198 5.25 2.32 -31.14
CA LEU A 198 6.33 3.13 -30.60
C LEU A 198 7.52 2.25 -30.16
N PRO A 199 8.78 2.66 -30.43
CA PRO A 199 9.95 1.89 -30.05
C PRO A 199 10.07 1.82 -28.51
N ILE A 200 10.66 0.74 -28.01
CA ILE A 200 11.01 0.63 -26.60
C ILE A 200 12.37 1.30 -26.42
N GLU A 201 12.48 2.25 -25.50
CA GLU A 201 13.74 2.92 -25.20
C GLU A 201 14.67 1.97 -24.43
N SER A 202 15.93 1.86 -24.86
CA SER A 202 16.93 1.02 -24.19
C SER A 202 17.31 1.60 -22.83
N GLU A 203 17.24 0.80 -21.76
CA GLU A 203 17.56 1.27 -20.40
C GLU A 203 19.01 1.74 -20.25
N SER A 204 19.21 2.95 -19.70
CA SER A 204 20.51 3.41 -19.22
C SER A 204 20.77 2.91 -17.80
N SER A 205 21.14 1.64 -17.67
CA SER A 205 22.10 1.15 -16.67
C SER A 205 22.55 -0.24 -17.08
N THR A 206 23.85 -0.50 -17.00
CA THR A 206 24.53 -1.73 -17.42
C THR A 206 23.74 -3.01 -17.08
N PRO A 207 23.59 -3.95 -18.04
CA PRO A 207 22.99 -5.26 -17.75
C PRO A 207 23.88 -6.02 -16.76
N PRO A 208 23.32 -6.74 -15.78
CA PRO A 208 24.04 -7.85 -15.15
C PRO A 208 24.40 -8.89 -16.24
N PRO A 209 25.48 -9.67 -16.09
CA PRO A 209 25.86 -10.66 -17.09
C PRO A 209 24.72 -11.67 -17.29
N ALA A 210 24.49 -12.04 -18.55
CA ALA A 210 23.40 -12.93 -18.95
C ALA A 210 23.44 -14.26 -18.16
N PRO A 211 22.29 -14.77 -17.70
CA PRO A 211 22.22 -16.13 -17.17
C PRO A 211 22.50 -17.13 -18.30
N GLU A 212 23.31 -18.14 -17.97
CA GLU A 212 23.62 -19.32 -18.78
C GLU A 212 22.34 -20.13 -19.09
N PRO A 213 22.19 -20.79 -20.26
CA PRO A 213 20.93 -21.40 -20.70
C PRO A 213 20.64 -22.75 -20.02
N PRO A 214 19.37 -23.20 -20.08
CA PRO A 214 18.46 -23.23 -18.95
C PRO A 214 18.77 -24.36 -17.96
N SER A 215 18.76 -24.03 -16.67
CA SER A 215 18.37 -24.96 -15.63
C SER A 215 17.10 -24.42 -15.00
N GLN A 216 16.01 -25.18 -15.18
CA GLN A 216 14.62 -25.01 -14.71
C GLN A 216 14.25 -23.70 -13.98
N GLU A 217 13.30 -22.96 -14.56
CA GLU A 217 12.54 -21.89 -13.89
C GLU A 217 12.09 -22.34 -12.49
N ALA A 218 12.55 -21.64 -11.45
CA ALA A 218 11.71 -21.47 -10.28
C ALA A 218 10.71 -20.37 -10.65
N THR A 219 9.48 -20.77 -10.96
CA THR A 219 8.34 -19.84 -11.07
C THR A 219 8.22 -19.08 -9.76
N ASN A 220 8.21 -17.74 -9.79
CA ASN A 220 7.96 -16.94 -8.59
C ASN A 220 6.62 -17.34 -7.95
N HIS A 221 6.64 -17.56 -6.65
CA HIS A 221 5.47 -17.84 -5.85
C HIS A 221 5.01 -16.57 -5.18
N SER A 222 3.71 -16.28 -5.24
CA SER A 222 3.18 -15.15 -4.47
C SER A 222 3.35 -15.38 -2.97
N PRO A 223 3.49 -14.30 -2.18
CA PRO A 223 3.54 -14.42 -0.74
C PRO A 223 2.21 -14.99 -0.23
N SER A 224 2.27 -15.70 0.90
CA SER A 224 1.08 -16.18 1.57
C SER A 224 0.13 -15.03 1.94
N ALA A 225 -1.17 -15.30 2.04
CA ALA A 225 -2.09 -14.35 2.64
C ALA A 225 -1.59 -13.95 4.04
N PRO A 226 -1.44 -12.65 4.34
CA PRO A 226 -0.87 -12.22 5.60
C PRO A 226 -1.79 -12.62 6.74
N THR A 227 -1.23 -13.22 7.78
CA THR A 227 -1.96 -13.47 9.02
C THR A 227 -2.11 -12.16 9.79
N ILE A 228 -3.28 -11.96 10.39
CA ILE A 228 -3.56 -10.82 11.27
C ILE A 228 -3.85 -11.38 12.66
N THR A 229 -2.95 -11.12 13.61
CA THR A 229 -3.13 -11.50 15.01
C THR A 229 -3.29 -10.25 15.85
N GLY A 230 -4.36 -10.20 16.62
CA GLY A 230 -4.71 -9.06 17.46
C GLY A 230 -6.16 -9.19 17.92
N VAL A 231 -6.64 -8.15 18.60
CA VAL A 231 -8.03 -8.07 19.03
C VAL A 231 -8.97 -7.90 17.84
N ILE A 232 -10.17 -8.45 17.94
CA ILE A 232 -11.28 -8.28 16.99
C ILE A 232 -12.38 -7.38 17.55
N ALA A 233 -12.27 -6.95 18.80
CA ALA A 233 -13.10 -5.92 19.39
C ALA A 233 -12.33 -5.14 20.47
N THR A 234 -12.67 -3.86 20.64
CA THR A 234 -12.01 -2.98 21.62
C THR A 234 -12.89 -1.78 22.01
N PHE A 235 -12.49 -1.11 23.09
CA PHE A 235 -13.03 0.18 23.48
C PHE A 235 -12.37 1.32 22.70
N PRO A 236 -13.07 2.45 22.49
CA PRO A 236 -12.47 3.60 21.82
C PRO A 236 -11.25 4.12 22.60
N SER A 237 -10.26 4.64 21.86
CA SER A 237 -8.99 5.20 22.35
C SER A 237 -8.05 4.23 23.07
N GLU A 238 -8.37 2.93 23.12
CA GLU A 238 -7.49 1.91 23.68
C GLU A 238 -6.54 1.36 22.60
N GLY A 239 -5.23 1.50 22.84
CA GLY A 239 -4.20 1.02 21.92
C GLY A 239 -3.90 -0.45 22.10
N HIS A 240 -3.87 -1.20 20.99
CA HIS A 240 -3.55 -2.62 20.99
C HIS A 240 -2.47 -2.95 19.98
N ASP A 241 -1.63 -3.93 20.35
CA ASP A 241 -0.63 -4.49 19.46
C ASP A 241 -1.27 -5.48 18.49
N PHE A 242 -1.05 -5.25 17.20
CA PHE A 242 -1.35 -6.16 16.11
C PHE A 242 -0.06 -6.69 15.52
N PHE A 243 -0.12 -7.95 15.11
CA PHE A 243 0.98 -8.67 14.50
C PHE A 243 0.55 -9.16 13.12
N PHE A 244 1.37 -8.84 12.14
CA PHE A 244 1.20 -9.26 10.77
C PHE A 244 2.35 -10.17 10.38
N ALA A 245 2.06 -11.29 9.72
CA ALA A 245 3.10 -12.17 9.23
C ALA A 245 2.66 -12.82 7.93
N SER A 246 3.56 -12.84 6.96
CA SER A 246 3.45 -13.52 5.70
C SER A 246 4.79 -14.21 5.42
N THR A 247 4.73 -15.31 4.67
CA THR A 247 5.89 -16.02 4.15
C THR A 247 5.81 -16.06 2.65
N ASP A 248 6.97 -15.94 2.03
CA ASP A 248 7.19 -16.20 0.63
C ASP A 248 7.95 -17.52 0.46
N ALA A 249 7.54 -18.36 -0.48
CA ALA A 249 8.12 -19.70 -0.69
C ALA A 249 9.51 -19.64 -1.31
N ASP A 250 9.81 -18.57 -2.05
CA ASP A 250 11.11 -18.30 -2.64
C ASP A 250 12.03 -17.52 -1.67
N GLY A 251 11.47 -17.11 -0.53
CA GLY A 251 12.18 -16.44 0.55
C GLY A 251 12.35 -14.93 0.34
N ASP A 252 11.58 -14.35 -0.58
CA ASP A 252 11.65 -12.93 -0.92
C ASP A 252 11.28 -12.02 0.27
N THR A 253 11.75 -10.77 0.22
CA THR A 253 11.37 -9.78 1.23
C THR A 253 9.95 -9.30 1.01
N ILE A 254 9.21 -9.14 2.09
CA ILE A 254 7.80 -8.81 2.07
C ILE A 254 7.57 -7.38 2.54
N SER A 255 6.88 -6.61 1.71
CA SER A 255 6.38 -5.27 2.03
C SER A 255 4.92 -5.34 2.49
N TYR A 256 4.63 -4.77 3.65
CA TYR A 256 3.31 -4.67 4.27
C TYR A 256 2.72 -3.27 4.08
N LEU A 257 1.42 -3.21 3.78
CA LEU A 257 0.58 -2.02 3.83
C LEU A 257 -0.66 -2.34 4.67
N VAL A 258 -0.80 -1.68 5.82
CA VAL A 258 -1.87 -1.91 6.80
C VAL A 258 -2.80 -0.71 6.82
N ASN A 259 -4.03 -0.89 6.33
CA ASN A 259 -5.09 0.11 6.41
C ASN A 259 -6.07 -0.26 7.53
N TRP A 260 -6.25 0.62 8.50
CA TRP A 260 -7.08 0.39 9.70
C TRP A 260 -8.58 0.62 9.49
N GLY A 261 -8.97 1.16 8.32
CA GLY A 261 -10.36 1.39 7.94
C GLY A 261 -11.02 2.60 8.61
N ASP A 262 -10.27 3.37 9.41
CA ASP A 262 -10.76 4.52 10.18
C ASP A 262 -10.34 5.89 9.61
N GLY A 263 -9.67 5.87 8.46
CA GLY A 263 -9.17 7.05 7.77
C GLY A 263 -7.83 7.57 8.30
N THR A 264 -7.21 6.90 9.28
CA THR A 264 -5.82 7.20 9.67
C THR A 264 -4.84 6.81 8.56
N VAL A 265 -3.64 7.38 8.62
CA VAL A 265 -2.57 7.06 7.67
C VAL A 265 -2.22 5.57 7.80
N PRO A 266 -2.17 4.81 6.69
CA PRO A 266 -1.77 3.41 6.72
C PRO A 266 -0.33 3.21 7.23
N ASP A 267 -0.10 2.16 8.01
CA ASP A 267 1.24 1.74 8.41
C ASP A 267 1.89 0.87 7.36
N THR A 268 3.20 1.02 7.18
CA THR A 268 3.97 0.26 6.18
C THR A 268 5.30 -0.22 6.74
N ALA A 269 5.76 -1.39 6.32
CA ALA A 269 7.11 -1.89 6.62
C ALA A 269 7.57 -2.92 5.58
N THR A 270 8.87 -3.02 5.35
CA THR A 270 9.47 -4.08 4.52
C THR A 270 10.41 -4.92 5.38
N MET A 271 10.28 -6.24 5.33
CA MET A 271 11.06 -7.18 6.15
C MET A 271 11.26 -8.52 5.45
N ALA A 272 12.15 -9.36 5.98
CA ALA A 272 12.36 -10.70 5.43
C ALA A 272 11.10 -11.58 5.56
N SER A 273 10.93 -12.53 4.63
CA SER A 273 9.89 -13.57 4.67
C SER A 273 9.81 -14.22 6.06
N GLY A 274 8.59 -14.34 6.60
CA GLY A 274 8.32 -14.95 7.91
C GLY A 274 8.60 -14.07 9.13
N VAL A 275 9.14 -12.86 8.96
CA VAL A 275 9.31 -11.90 10.07
C VAL A 275 7.97 -11.23 10.39
N SER A 276 7.65 -11.11 11.68
CA SER A 276 6.41 -10.48 12.14
C SER A 276 6.54 -8.96 12.23
N PHE A 277 5.61 -8.25 11.58
CA PHE A 277 5.44 -6.82 11.69
C PHE A 277 4.50 -6.49 12.86
N LYS A 278 4.98 -5.72 13.84
CA LYS A 278 4.20 -5.28 14.99
C LYS A 278 3.81 -3.81 14.86
N VAL A 279 2.52 -3.51 15.01
CA VAL A 279 2.00 -2.13 15.06
C VAL A 279 1.03 -1.97 16.23
N ASN A 280 1.14 -0.86 16.95
CA ASN A 280 0.16 -0.48 17.98
C ASN A 280 -0.84 0.52 17.37
N HIS A 281 -2.14 0.20 17.42
CA HIS A 281 -3.19 1.07 16.87
C HIS A 281 -4.36 1.24 17.83
N ALA A 282 -5.03 2.38 17.76
CA ALA A 282 -6.21 2.71 18.55
C ALA A 282 -7.26 3.41 17.67
N TRP A 283 -8.52 2.98 17.78
CA TRP A 283 -9.64 3.64 17.10
C TRP A 283 -10.29 4.68 18.01
N LEU A 284 -10.45 5.91 17.53
CA LEU A 284 -11.05 6.98 18.33
C LEU A 284 -12.59 6.91 18.39
N TYR A 285 -13.22 6.45 17.32
CA TYR A 285 -14.68 6.47 17.17
C TYR A 285 -15.28 5.07 17.21
N LEU A 286 -16.55 4.99 17.63
CA LEU A 286 -17.31 3.75 17.62
C LEU A 286 -17.62 3.36 16.17
N GLY A 287 -17.56 2.06 15.88
CA GLY A 287 -17.80 1.59 14.52
C GLY A 287 -17.41 0.14 14.30
N GLN A 288 -17.71 -0.35 13.11
CA GLN A 288 -17.15 -1.60 12.60
C GLN A 288 -16.13 -1.24 11.53
N TYR A 289 -14.88 -1.64 11.77
CA TYR A 289 -13.74 -1.33 10.92
C TYR A 289 -13.24 -2.59 10.23
N SER A 290 -12.61 -2.42 9.08
CA SER A 290 -11.95 -3.50 8.35
C SER A 290 -10.46 -3.19 8.25
N ILE A 291 -9.65 -3.93 9.00
CA ILE A 291 -8.20 -3.92 8.81
C ILE A 291 -7.92 -4.64 7.50
N VAL A 292 -7.34 -3.93 6.55
CA VAL A 292 -6.92 -4.48 5.26
C VAL A 292 -5.40 -4.49 5.22
N VAL A 293 -4.82 -5.68 5.19
CA VAL A 293 -3.36 -5.86 5.10
C VAL A 293 -3.04 -6.40 3.73
N THR A 294 -2.26 -5.64 2.98
CA THR A 294 -1.75 -6.05 1.66
C THR A 294 -0.26 -6.32 1.79
N VAL A 295 0.19 -7.46 1.28
CA VAL A 295 1.62 -7.82 1.22
C VAL A 295 2.06 -8.02 -0.22
N SER A 296 3.31 -7.68 -0.51
CA SER A 296 3.96 -7.92 -1.79
C SER A 296 5.39 -8.41 -1.60
N ASP A 297 5.82 -9.33 -2.47
CA ASP A 297 7.20 -9.84 -2.57
C ASP A 297 8.13 -8.95 -3.42
N GLY A 298 7.59 -7.93 -4.09
CA GLY A 298 8.34 -7.11 -5.05
C GLY A 298 8.70 -7.86 -6.36
N LYS A 299 8.09 -9.02 -6.61
CA LYS A 299 8.26 -9.95 -7.74
C LYS A 299 6.92 -10.30 -8.42
N ASP A 300 5.96 -9.36 -8.36
CA ASP A 300 4.58 -9.46 -8.86
C ASP A 300 3.66 -10.40 -8.06
N GLY A 301 4.14 -10.99 -6.97
CA GLY A 301 3.31 -11.66 -6.00
C GLY A 301 2.69 -10.67 -5.02
N THR A 302 1.37 -10.76 -4.88
CA THR A 302 0.64 -10.02 -3.84
C THR A 302 -0.36 -10.92 -3.16
N ALA A 303 -0.62 -10.62 -1.89
CA ALA A 303 -1.71 -11.25 -1.16
C ALA A 303 -2.34 -10.25 -0.20
N GLN A 304 -3.58 -10.52 0.19
CA GLN A 304 -4.33 -9.64 1.07
C GLN A 304 -5.16 -10.44 2.05
N THR A 305 -5.28 -9.89 3.27
CA THR A 305 -6.21 -10.39 4.29
C THR A 305 -7.01 -9.22 4.85
N ILE A 306 -8.28 -9.49 5.14
CA ILE A 306 -9.19 -8.53 5.76
C ILE A 306 -9.64 -9.09 7.11
N GLN A 307 -9.54 -8.29 8.17
CA GLN A 307 -10.04 -8.62 9.50
C GLN A 307 -11.00 -7.53 9.98
N SER A 308 -12.22 -7.91 10.34
CA SER A 308 -13.16 -6.99 10.98
C SER A 308 -12.79 -6.74 12.45
N VAL A 309 -12.89 -5.49 12.88
CA VAL A 309 -12.74 -5.06 14.28
C VAL A 309 -13.95 -4.22 14.71
N LYS A 310 -14.54 -4.56 15.85
CA LYS A 310 -15.68 -3.84 16.43
C LYS A 310 -15.20 -2.90 17.55
N VAL A 311 -15.49 -1.61 17.40
CA VAL A 311 -15.22 -0.60 18.43
C VAL A 311 -16.55 -0.17 19.02
N ASP A 312 -16.75 -0.46 20.30
CA ASP A 312 -18.00 -0.19 21.01
C ASP A 312 -17.73 0.13 22.50
N THR A 313 -18.72 0.69 23.17
CA THR A 313 -18.73 0.81 24.64
C THR A 313 -19.55 -0.30 25.29
N ASP A 314 -20.39 -0.99 24.52
CA ASP A 314 -21.14 -2.15 24.96
C ASP A 314 -20.46 -3.46 24.54
N THR A 315 -19.98 -4.22 25.53
CA THR A 315 -19.29 -5.51 25.32
C THR A 315 -20.24 -6.66 24.98
N SER A 316 -21.56 -6.48 25.08
CA SER A 316 -22.54 -7.49 24.67
C SER A 316 -22.39 -7.88 23.18
N ALA A 317 -21.92 -6.95 22.36
CA ALA A 317 -21.67 -7.14 20.94
C ALA A 317 -20.29 -7.75 20.60
N PHE A 318 -19.41 -7.95 21.58
CA PHE A 318 -18.03 -8.42 21.34
C PHE A 318 -17.92 -9.94 21.24
N GLY A 319 -18.94 -10.68 21.66
CA GLY A 319 -18.85 -12.14 21.79
C GLY A 319 -17.83 -12.56 22.86
N PRO A 320 -17.27 -13.78 22.78
CA PRO A 320 -16.37 -14.30 23.80
C PRO A 320 -15.00 -13.60 23.76
N ALA A 321 -14.45 -13.28 24.93
CA ALA A 321 -13.14 -12.63 25.09
C ALA A 321 -11.97 -13.49 24.63
N VAL A 322 -12.17 -14.80 24.55
CA VAL A 322 -11.24 -15.79 24.00
C VAL A 322 -11.96 -16.71 23.04
N THR A 323 -11.23 -17.39 22.15
CA THR A 323 -11.73 -18.50 21.34
C THR A 323 -10.80 -19.70 21.46
N VAL A 324 -11.34 -20.88 21.75
CA VAL A 324 -10.57 -22.13 21.83
C VAL A 324 -10.25 -22.63 20.43
N LEU A 325 -8.96 -22.84 20.14
CA LEU A 325 -8.46 -23.28 18.84
C LEU A 325 -8.02 -24.75 18.82
N SER A 326 -7.74 -25.33 19.98
CA SER A 326 -7.42 -26.75 20.12
C SER A 326 -7.63 -27.18 21.57
N PRO A 327 -8.20 -28.36 21.83
CA PRO A 327 -8.91 -29.24 20.88
C PRO A 327 -10.24 -28.63 20.41
N VAL A 328 -10.63 -28.91 19.16
CA VAL A 328 -11.87 -28.41 18.56
C VAL A 328 -12.97 -29.47 18.46
N GLY A 329 -12.64 -30.75 18.65
CA GLY A 329 -13.57 -31.87 18.67
C GLY A 329 -13.22 -32.96 17.66
N GLY A 330 -13.50 -34.21 18.02
CA GLY A 330 -13.21 -35.41 17.23
C GLY A 330 -11.79 -35.97 17.44
N GLU A 331 -10.91 -35.25 18.11
CA GLU A 331 -9.58 -35.74 18.44
C GLU A 331 -9.65 -36.90 19.44
N THR A 332 -8.65 -37.77 19.40
CA THR A 332 -8.49 -38.90 20.31
C THR A 332 -7.08 -38.89 20.85
N TYR A 333 -6.96 -38.90 22.18
CA TYR A 333 -5.69 -38.92 22.89
C TYR A 333 -5.60 -40.14 23.79
N GLY A 334 -4.39 -40.66 24.02
CA GLY A 334 -4.15 -41.67 25.05
C GLY A 334 -4.01 -41.06 26.44
N LEU A 335 -4.22 -41.86 27.48
CA LEU A 335 -3.88 -41.47 28.85
C LEU A 335 -2.38 -41.11 28.94
N HIS A 336 -2.05 -40.03 29.64
CA HIS A 336 -0.69 -39.44 29.70
C HIS A 336 -0.15 -38.86 28.37
N GLN A 337 -0.91 -38.86 27.29
CA GLN A 337 -0.51 -38.15 26.08
C GLN A 337 -0.60 -36.63 26.32
N PRO A 338 0.45 -35.85 26.02
CA PRO A 338 0.36 -34.40 26.08
C PRO A 338 -0.67 -33.84 25.09
N ILE A 339 -1.60 -33.04 25.58
CA ILE A 339 -2.65 -32.36 24.81
C ILE A 339 -2.31 -30.88 24.73
N ALA A 340 -2.10 -30.37 23.51
CA ALA A 340 -1.85 -28.96 23.28
C ALA A 340 -3.17 -28.17 23.29
N ILE A 341 -3.30 -27.27 24.26
CA ILE A 341 -4.42 -26.34 24.39
C ILE A 341 -3.97 -24.97 23.87
N THR A 342 -4.68 -24.48 22.86
CA THR A 342 -4.42 -23.17 22.25
C THR A 342 -5.71 -22.36 22.16
N TRP A 343 -5.59 -21.05 22.31
CA TRP A 343 -6.69 -20.12 22.22
C TRP A 343 -6.24 -18.80 21.59
N LYS A 344 -7.19 -18.04 21.06
CA LYS A 344 -7.01 -16.66 20.59
C LYS A 344 -7.67 -15.70 21.57
N ARG A 345 -7.01 -14.57 21.85
CA ARG A 345 -7.58 -13.42 22.56
C ARG A 345 -8.36 -12.56 21.57
N ASN A 346 -9.66 -12.37 21.81
CA ASN A 346 -10.53 -11.58 20.93
C ASN A 346 -10.66 -10.12 21.37
N TRP A 347 -10.74 -9.89 22.68
CA TRP A 347 -10.79 -8.56 23.29
C TRP A 347 -10.34 -8.66 24.75
N TYR A 348 -9.90 -7.53 25.32
CA TYR A 348 -9.43 -7.45 26.70
C TYR A 348 -10.54 -6.96 27.63
N PRO A 349 -10.93 -7.73 28.65
CA PRO A 349 -11.83 -7.25 29.68
C PRO A 349 -11.17 -6.16 30.51
N SER A 350 -11.99 -5.26 31.07
CA SER A 350 -11.50 -4.29 32.05
C SER A 350 -10.88 -5.00 33.27
N GLN A 351 -9.86 -4.40 33.87
CA GLN A 351 -9.09 -5.00 34.97
C GLN A 351 -8.44 -6.36 34.62
N SER A 352 -8.31 -6.69 33.34
CA SER A 352 -7.58 -7.90 32.92
C SER A 352 -6.07 -7.67 32.98
N SER A 353 -5.34 -8.72 33.35
CA SER A 353 -3.87 -8.78 33.30
C SER A 353 -3.36 -9.69 32.16
N GLY A 354 -4.20 -9.97 31.16
CA GLY A 354 -3.86 -10.92 30.08
C GLY A 354 -3.63 -12.33 30.61
N ARG A 355 -4.53 -12.78 31.49
CA ARG A 355 -4.48 -14.07 32.18
C ARG A 355 -5.77 -14.86 31.93
N VAL A 356 -5.65 -16.18 31.88
CA VAL A 356 -6.78 -17.11 31.74
C VAL A 356 -6.74 -18.22 32.78
N ASP A 357 -7.91 -18.78 33.02
CA ASP A 357 -8.11 -20.07 33.67
C ASP A 357 -8.52 -21.11 32.62
N ILE A 358 -7.98 -22.33 32.72
CA ILE A 358 -8.25 -23.42 31.79
C ILE A 358 -8.89 -24.56 32.57
N ASN A 359 -10.05 -25.00 32.10
CA ASN A 359 -10.81 -26.10 32.65
C ASN A 359 -11.07 -27.14 31.55
N TYR A 360 -11.40 -28.36 31.95
CA TYR A 360 -12.13 -29.28 31.08
C TYR A 360 -13.56 -29.45 31.58
N SER A 361 -14.47 -29.81 30.68
CA SER A 361 -15.81 -30.31 31.01
C SER A 361 -15.95 -31.75 30.52
N ARG A 362 -16.56 -32.60 31.34
CA ARG A 362 -16.86 -33.99 31.02
C ARG A 362 -18.29 -34.30 31.42
N GLY A 363 -19.16 -34.58 30.45
CA GLY A 363 -20.58 -34.85 30.71
C GLY A 363 -21.30 -33.70 31.44
N GLY A 364 -20.84 -32.45 31.26
CA GLY A 364 -21.40 -31.25 31.92
C GLY A 364 -20.75 -30.89 33.25
N ILE A 365 -19.81 -31.69 33.77
CA ILE A 365 -19.06 -31.37 34.98
C ILE A 365 -17.74 -30.74 34.60
N ALA A 366 -17.52 -29.49 35.02
CA ALA A 366 -16.26 -28.78 34.80
C ALA A 366 -15.26 -29.03 35.93
N ALA A 367 -13.98 -29.15 35.60
CA ALA A 367 -12.88 -29.25 36.54
C ALA A 367 -11.69 -28.40 36.06
N SER A 368 -10.93 -27.85 37.02
CA SER A 368 -9.79 -26.99 36.74
C SER A 368 -8.56 -27.80 36.30
N ILE A 369 -7.89 -27.31 35.25
CA ILE A 369 -6.59 -27.82 34.79
C ILE A 369 -5.49 -26.91 35.32
N VAL A 370 -5.59 -25.60 35.04
CA VAL A 370 -4.61 -24.60 35.46
C VAL A 370 -5.28 -23.24 35.61
N THR A 371 -4.83 -22.46 36.58
CA THR A 371 -5.33 -21.11 36.84
C THR A 371 -4.23 -20.06 36.72
N ASP A 372 -4.61 -18.81 36.46
CA ASP A 372 -3.70 -17.66 36.35
C ASP A 372 -2.58 -17.83 35.31
N LYS A 373 -2.92 -18.45 34.18
CA LYS A 373 -1.98 -18.71 33.10
C LYS A 373 -1.87 -17.46 32.21
N PRO A 374 -0.66 -16.97 31.86
CA PRO A 374 -0.51 -15.94 30.84
C PRO A 374 -1.13 -16.36 29.51
N ASP A 375 -1.73 -15.40 28.81
CA ASP A 375 -2.31 -15.54 27.48
C ASP A 375 -1.27 -16.03 26.46
N SER A 376 -1.14 -17.35 26.33
CA SER A 376 -0.28 -18.00 25.34
C SER A 376 -0.87 -19.35 24.92
N SER A 377 -0.23 -20.45 25.30
CA SER A 377 -0.72 -21.81 25.16
C SER A 377 -0.46 -22.58 26.44
N TYR A 378 -1.05 -23.77 26.54
CA TYR A 378 -0.81 -24.69 27.64
C TYR A 378 -0.81 -26.13 27.16
N THR A 379 0.15 -26.93 27.62
CA THR A 379 0.15 -28.37 27.35
C THR A 379 -0.33 -29.09 28.59
N TRP A 380 -1.47 -29.77 28.47
CA TRP A 380 -2.05 -30.56 29.54
C TRP A 380 -1.67 -32.03 29.39
N ILE A 381 -1.19 -32.65 30.47
CA ILE A 381 -1.00 -34.10 30.54
C ILE A 381 -2.11 -34.67 31.43
N PRO A 382 -3.06 -35.44 30.88
CA PRO A 382 -4.15 -36.02 31.64
C PRO A 382 -3.64 -37.23 32.46
N GLU A 383 -3.04 -36.97 33.62
CA GLU A 383 -2.51 -38.02 34.50
C GLU A 383 -3.62 -38.75 35.29
N SER A 384 -4.69 -38.04 35.63
CA SER A 384 -5.80 -38.55 36.46
C SER A 384 -7.18 -38.36 35.82
N ALA A 385 -7.23 -37.94 34.55
CA ALA A 385 -8.48 -37.77 33.83
C ALA A 385 -9.06 -39.16 33.45
N PRO A 386 -10.27 -39.53 33.88
CA PRO A 386 -10.81 -40.85 33.56
C PRO A 386 -11.12 -40.98 32.06
N PRO A 387 -10.91 -42.16 31.43
CA PRO A 387 -11.21 -42.33 30.01
C PRO A 387 -12.67 -41.99 29.68
N ALA A 388 -12.90 -41.16 28.67
CA ALA A 388 -14.22 -40.78 28.16
C ALA A 388 -14.11 -40.12 26.78
N ASP A 389 -15.21 -40.08 26.02
CA ASP A 389 -15.34 -39.54 24.66
C ASP A 389 -16.00 -38.15 24.59
N ASN A 390 -16.31 -37.57 25.75
CA ASN A 390 -17.15 -36.38 25.90
C ASN A 390 -16.44 -35.21 26.59
N TYR A 391 -15.12 -35.09 26.40
CA TYR A 391 -14.35 -33.98 26.95
C TYR A 391 -14.49 -32.71 26.10
N LYS A 392 -14.53 -31.55 26.76
CA LYS A 392 -14.34 -30.24 26.15
C LYS A 392 -13.31 -29.43 26.93
N ILE A 393 -12.51 -28.62 26.27
CA ILE A 393 -11.71 -27.60 26.95
C ILE A 393 -12.54 -26.32 27.07
N ILE A 394 -12.41 -25.64 28.20
CA ILE A 394 -13.00 -24.33 28.46
C ILE A 394 -11.86 -23.39 28.84
N VAL A 395 -11.75 -22.27 28.16
CA VAL A 395 -10.80 -21.21 28.50
C VAL A 395 -11.59 -19.99 28.95
N ILE A 396 -11.24 -19.44 30.10
CA ILE A 396 -11.93 -18.31 30.73
C ILE A 396 -10.95 -17.16 30.91
N SER A 397 -11.26 -16.01 30.33
CA SER A 397 -10.51 -14.79 30.58
C SER A 397 -10.73 -14.27 31.99
N ARG A 398 -9.65 -13.82 32.64
CA ARG A 398 -9.74 -13.02 33.86
C ARG A 398 -10.01 -11.55 33.55
N GLY A 399 -10.75 -10.89 34.45
CA GLY A 399 -11.16 -9.50 34.35
C GLY A 399 -12.68 -9.33 34.50
N ASN A 400 -13.16 -8.11 34.30
CA ASN A 400 -14.58 -7.78 34.35
C ASN A 400 -15.08 -7.50 32.92
N ALA A 401 -16.10 -8.26 32.51
CA ALA A 401 -16.69 -8.16 31.20
C ALA A 401 -17.28 -6.77 30.91
N GLY A 402 -17.82 -6.08 31.94
CA GLY A 402 -18.75 -4.97 31.74
C GLY A 402 -19.95 -5.39 30.87
N GLY A 403 -21.03 -4.59 30.80
CA GLY A 403 -22.04 -4.65 29.71
C GLY A 403 -22.74 -5.98 29.33
N GLY A 404 -22.46 -7.13 29.97
CA GLY A 404 -22.94 -8.45 29.54
C GLY A 404 -22.02 -9.21 28.58
N GLY A 405 -20.75 -8.79 28.40
CA GLY A 405 -19.79 -9.51 27.57
C GLY A 405 -19.48 -10.93 28.06
N ILE A 406 -19.10 -11.82 27.13
CA ILE A 406 -18.78 -13.22 27.42
C ILE A 406 -17.27 -13.34 27.65
N LEU A 407 -16.82 -13.89 28.78
CA LEU A 407 -15.38 -14.00 29.09
C LEU A 407 -14.75 -15.32 28.65
N SER A 408 -15.56 -16.31 28.31
CA SER A 408 -15.12 -17.69 28.11
C SER A 408 -15.54 -18.22 26.76
N ASP A 409 -14.79 -19.19 26.28
CA ASP A 409 -15.18 -20.05 25.17
C ASP A 409 -14.83 -21.51 25.48
N GLN A 410 -15.40 -22.44 24.74
CA GLN A 410 -15.18 -23.87 24.89
C GLN A 410 -14.97 -24.56 23.55
N SER A 411 -14.34 -25.73 23.54
CA SER A 411 -14.21 -26.59 22.37
C SER A 411 -15.55 -26.74 21.63
N ALA A 412 -15.51 -26.58 20.31
CA ALA A 412 -16.70 -26.64 19.47
C ALA A 412 -17.40 -28.01 19.61
N GLY A 413 -16.64 -29.09 19.47
CA GLY A 413 -17.06 -30.48 19.70
C GLY A 413 -16.43 -31.10 20.94
N THR A 414 -16.70 -32.39 21.15
CA THR A 414 -16.05 -33.20 22.18
C THR A 414 -14.85 -33.96 21.64
N PHE A 415 -13.86 -34.23 22.48
CA PHE A 415 -12.72 -35.10 22.16
C PHE A 415 -12.66 -36.29 23.14
N THR A 416 -11.89 -37.31 22.75
CA THR A 416 -11.78 -38.57 23.49
C THR A 416 -10.42 -38.69 24.18
N ILE A 417 -10.43 -39.17 25.42
CA ILE A 417 -9.25 -39.68 26.13
C ILE A 417 -9.46 -41.18 26.32
N ASN A 418 -8.64 -41.97 25.65
CA ASN A 418 -8.61 -43.43 25.75
C ASN A 418 -7.74 -43.89 26.92
N PRO A 419 -7.95 -45.12 27.41
CA PRO A 419 -7.16 -45.72 28.48
C PRO A 419 -5.65 -45.73 28.22
#